data_AF-A0A497U5T6-F1
#
_entry.id   AF-A0A497U5T6-F1
#
_cell.length_a   1.000
_cell.length_b   1.000
_cell.length_c   1.000
_cell.angle_alpha   90.00
_cell.angle_beta   90.00
_cell.angle_gamma   90.00
#
_symmetry.space_group_name_H-M   'P 1'
#
loop_
_entity.id
_entity.type
_entity.pdbx_description
1 polymer ?
#
loop_
_entity_poly.entity_id
_entity_poly.type
_entity_poly.pdbx_seq_one_letter_code
_entity_poly.pdbx_strand_id
1 'polypeptide(L)'
;MDRTFILRFAVAFILIMHSVPGMFNNGIHEFGTLYLNTVGFAPYGVLLAWLIKLSHVVAAVLLLLNKYIKIASIVTIFVLIMGIIMVHYPEGWFVVGGGRNGVEFNFLLIFVLLAIMFPEGINSKLSKK
;
A
#
# COMPACT_ATOMS: atom_id res chain seq x y z
N MET A 1 24.65 -5.12 -1.69
CA MET A 1 23.18 -4.97 -1.79
C MET A 1 22.70 -4.32 -0.51
N ASP A 2 21.87 -3.27 -0.58
CA ASP A 2 21.35 -2.60 0.62
C ASP A 2 20.52 -3.59 1.47
N ARG A 3 20.60 -3.49 2.80
CA ARG A 3 19.97 -4.41 3.77
C ARG A 3 18.48 -4.60 3.53
N THR A 4 17.82 -3.60 2.95
CA THR A 4 16.38 -3.60 2.68
C THR A 4 16.02 -3.84 1.21
N PHE A 5 16.99 -3.96 0.29
CA PHE A 5 16.71 -3.95 -1.15
C PHE A 5 15.72 -5.03 -1.58
N ILE A 6 15.85 -6.26 -1.06
CA ILE A 6 14.95 -7.38 -1.39
C ILE A 6 13.51 -7.03 -1.01
N LEU A 7 13.30 -6.47 0.19
CA LEU A 7 11.99 -6.04 0.65
C LEU A 7 11.45 -4.87 -0.17
N ARG A 8 12.29 -3.87 -0.46
CA ARG A 8 11.92 -2.71 -1.30
C ARG A 8 11.49 -3.14 -2.70
N PHE A 9 12.23 -4.07 -3.31
CA PHE A 9 11.92 -4.62 -4.63
C PHE A 9 10.59 -5.39 -4.61
N ALA A 10 10.41 -6.30 -3.65
CA ALA A 10 9.18 -7.08 -3.53
C ALA A 10 7.95 -6.20 -3.32
N VAL A 11 8.02 -5.23 -2.40
CA VAL A 11 6.93 -4.28 -2.15
C VAL A 11 6.68 -3.42 -3.38
N ALA A 12 7.72 -2.86 -4.02
CA ALA A 12 7.55 -2.05 -5.22
C ALA A 12 6.84 -2.83 -6.35
N PHE A 13 7.23 -4.09 -6.57
CA PHE A 13 6.58 -4.94 -7.56
C PHE A 13 5.09 -5.17 -7.23
N ILE A 14 4.78 -5.48 -5.97
CA ILE A 14 3.39 -5.63 -5.50
C ILE A 14 2.58 -4.35 -5.72
N LEU A 15 3.12 -3.19 -5.35
CA LEU A 15 2.43 -1.91 -5.50
C LEU A 15 2.14 -1.56 -6.96
N ILE A 16 3.09 -1.87 -7.86
CA ILE A 16 2.89 -1.74 -9.31
C ILE A 16 1.80 -2.68 -9.80
N MET A 17 1.87 -3.97 -9.48
CA MET A 17 0.88 -4.96 -9.92
C MET A 17 -0.52 -4.68 -9.36
N HIS A 18 -0.62 -4.09 -8.18
CA HIS A 18 -1.90 -3.68 -7.60
C HIS A 18 -2.47 -2.41 -8.25
N SER A 19 -1.64 -1.57 -8.85
CA SER A 19 -2.05 -0.23 -9.28
C SER A 19 -2.18 -0.08 -10.79
N VAL A 20 -1.17 -0.51 -11.54
CA VAL A 20 -1.03 -0.25 -12.96
C VAL A 20 -2.10 -0.96 -13.79
N PRO A 21 -2.45 -2.25 -13.58
CA PRO A 21 -3.50 -2.91 -14.37
C PRO A 21 -4.86 -2.17 -14.31
N GLY A 22 -5.20 -1.63 -13.14
CA GLY A 22 -6.43 -0.85 -12.91
C GLY A 22 -6.53 0.43 -13.76
N MET A 23 -5.40 0.97 -14.20
CA MET A 23 -5.33 2.18 -15.04
C MET A 23 -5.74 1.90 -16.49
N PHE A 24 -5.72 0.63 -16.92
CA PHE A 24 -5.96 0.23 -18.31
C PHE A 24 -7.26 -0.56 -18.51
N ASN A 25 -8.02 -0.86 -17.45
CA ASN A 25 -9.23 -1.69 -17.52
C ASN A 25 -10.47 -1.02 -16.92
N ASN A 26 -10.48 0.32 -16.81
CA ASN A 26 -11.55 1.12 -16.18
C ASN A 26 -11.73 0.90 -14.67
N GLY A 27 -10.96 0.01 -14.04
CA GLY A 27 -11.15 -0.37 -12.64
C GLY A 27 -10.98 0.78 -11.64
N ILE A 28 -10.13 1.78 -11.93
CA ILE A 28 -10.02 2.99 -11.07
C ILE A 28 -11.29 3.82 -11.10
N HIS A 29 -11.86 4.00 -12.30
CA HIS A 29 -13.09 4.77 -12.46
C HIS A 29 -14.24 4.07 -11.73
N GLU A 30 -14.40 2.76 -11.95
CA GLU A 30 -15.43 1.94 -11.30
C GLU A 30 -15.29 1.90 -9.78
N PHE A 31 -14.06 1.76 -9.25
CA PHE A 31 -13.84 1.84 -7.81
C PHE A 31 -14.25 3.21 -7.25
N GLY A 32 -13.97 4.28 -7.98
CA GLY A 32 -14.38 5.63 -7.61
C GLY A 32 -15.90 5.85 -7.64
N THR A 33 -16.56 5.43 -8.73
CA THR A 33 -17.99 5.70 -8.95
C THR A 33 -18.91 4.72 -8.24
N LEU A 34 -18.61 3.42 -8.28
CA LEU A 34 -19.48 2.36 -7.77
C LEU A 34 -19.28 2.08 -6.29
N TYR A 35 -18.08 2.36 -5.76
CA TYR A 35 -17.75 2.11 -4.37
C TYR A 35 -17.49 3.40 -3.57
N LEU A 36 -16.45 4.18 -3.88
CA LEU A 36 -16.08 5.33 -3.03
C LEU A 36 -17.20 6.39 -2.93
N ASN A 37 -17.89 6.68 -4.04
CA ASN A 37 -19.02 7.59 -4.02
C ASN A 37 -20.19 7.07 -3.16
N THR A 38 -20.41 5.76 -3.09
CA THR A 38 -21.53 5.17 -2.33
C THR A 38 -21.26 5.12 -0.82
N VAL A 39 -19.98 5.15 -0.42
CA VAL A 39 -19.56 5.15 0.99
C VAL A 39 -19.22 6.54 1.54
N GLY A 40 -19.65 7.61 0.86
CA GLY A 40 -19.62 8.99 1.38
C GLY A 40 -18.57 9.92 0.75
N PHE A 41 -17.82 9.48 -0.26
CA PHE A 41 -16.84 10.34 -0.94
C PHE A 41 -17.39 11.03 -2.20
N ALA A 42 -18.68 10.93 -2.49
CA ALA A 42 -19.28 11.62 -3.63
C ALA A 42 -19.12 13.16 -3.51
N PRO A 43 -18.80 13.88 -4.60
CA PRO A 43 -18.53 13.41 -5.97
C PRO A 43 -17.03 13.10 -6.25
N TYR A 44 -16.18 13.05 -5.22
CA TYR A 44 -14.73 12.96 -5.32
C TYR A 44 -14.16 11.53 -5.38
N GLY A 45 -14.99 10.49 -5.42
CA GLY A 45 -14.54 9.10 -5.37
C GLY A 45 -13.54 8.73 -6.47
N VAL A 46 -13.77 9.18 -7.71
CA VAL A 46 -12.83 8.93 -8.83
C VAL A 46 -11.49 9.61 -8.61
N LEU A 47 -11.49 10.86 -8.11
CA LEU A 47 -10.26 11.58 -7.79
C LEU A 47 -9.48 10.85 -6.69
N LEU A 48 -10.16 10.43 -5.63
CA LEU A 48 -9.56 9.66 -4.53
C LEU A 48 -8.98 8.32 -5.01
N ALA A 49 -9.70 7.60 -5.86
CA ALA A 49 -9.23 6.35 -6.45
C ALA A 49 -7.91 6.54 -7.24
N TRP A 50 -7.83 7.62 -8.04
CA TRP A 50 -6.60 7.97 -8.76
C TRP A 50 -5.46 8.35 -7.81
N LEU A 51 -5.72 9.18 -6.80
CA LEU A 51 -4.71 9.56 -5.81
C LEU A 51 -4.14 8.33 -5.08
N ILE A 52 -5.00 7.39 -4.69
CA ILE A 52 -4.59 6.11 -4.10
C ILE A 52 -3.68 5.34 -5.05
N LYS A 53 -4.09 5.08 -6.30
CA LYS A 53 -3.26 4.28 -7.23
C LYS A 53 -1.97 4.99 -7.64
N LEU A 54 -1.99 6.31 -7.84
CA LEU A 54 -0.78 7.08 -8.14
C LEU A 54 0.20 7.11 -6.96
N SER A 55 -0.30 7.21 -5.73
CA SER A 55 0.55 7.15 -4.53
C SER A 55 1.34 5.84 -4.44
N HIS A 56 0.74 4.71 -4.82
CA HIS A 56 1.42 3.41 -4.86
C HIS A 56 2.50 3.33 -5.94
N VAL A 57 2.25 3.88 -7.13
CA VAL A 57 3.25 3.96 -8.20
C VAL A 57 4.43 4.84 -7.77
N VAL A 58 4.15 6.02 -7.19
CA VAL A 58 5.18 6.90 -6.65
C VAL A 58 5.97 6.21 -5.54
N ALA A 59 5.29 5.54 -4.61
CA ALA A 59 5.93 4.78 -3.54
C ALA A 59 6.84 3.68 -4.10
N ALA A 60 6.40 2.92 -5.11
CA ALA A 60 7.23 1.90 -5.75
C ALA A 60 8.53 2.48 -6.34
N VAL A 61 8.44 3.61 -7.06
CA VAL A 61 9.62 4.29 -7.62
C VAL A 61 10.55 4.78 -6.50
N LEU A 62 10.01 5.42 -5.48
CA LEU A 62 10.78 5.93 -4.34
C LEU A 62 11.47 4.81 -3.54
N LEU A 63 10.75 3.70 -3.34
CA LEU A 63 11.29 2.49 -2.73
C LEU A 63 12.44 1.94 -3.57
N LEU A 64 12.34 1.80 -4.89
CA LEU A 64 13.43 1.28 -5.72
C LEU A 64 14.65 2.21 -5.73
N LEU A 65 14.43 3.53 -5.82
CA LEU A 65 15.50 4.55 -5.80
C LEU A 65 16.15 4.75 -4.42
N ASN A 66 15.63 4.10 -3.37
CA ASN A 66 16.05 4.30 -1.99
C ASN A 66 15.92 5.77 -1.51
N LYS A 67 14.91 6.50 -2.00
CA LYS A 67 14.70 7.91 -1.69
C LYS A 67 13.37 8.12 -0.97
N TYR A 68 13.34 9.02 0.00
CA TYR A 68 12.14 9.39 0.77
C TYR A 68 11.39 8.20 1.38
N ILE A 69 12.10 7.11 1.73
CA ILE A 69 11.54 5.84 2.19
C ILE A 69 10.51 6.02 3.31
N LYS A 70 10.81 6.83 4.32
CA LYS A 70 9.90 7.05 5.45
C LYS A 70 8.58 7.68 5.02
N ILE A 71 8.63 8.71 4.17
CA ILE A 71 7.43 9.40 3.70
C ILE A 71 6.60 8.46 2.81
N ALA A 72 7.23 7.81 1.83
CA ALA A 72 6.56 6.86 0.94
C ALA A 72 5.89 5.72 1.72
N SER A 73 6.58 5.19 2.74
CA SER A 73 6.07 4.12 3.58
C SER A 73 4.92 4.57 4.48
N ILE A 74 5.01 5.76 5.11
CA ILE A 74 3.92 6.29 5.95
C ILE A 74 2.64 6.50 5.13
N VAL A 75 2.75 7.11 3.95
CA VAL A 75 1.59 7.31 3.06
C VAL A 75 1.01 5.96 2.63
N THR A 76 1.86 5.01 2.25
CA THR A 76 1.39 3.67 1.83
C THR A 76 0.73 2.93 2.99
N ILE A 77 1.31 2.97 4.20
CA ILE A 77 0.72 2.36 5.41
C ILE A 77 -0.65 2.97 5.70
N PHE A 78 -0.79 4.29 5.63
CA PHE A 78 -2.08 4.95 5.82
C PHE A 78 -3.12 4.43 4.81
N VAL A 79 -2.77 4.32 3.54
CA VAL A 79 -3.66 3.78 2.50
C VAL A 79 -4.01 2.31 2.75
N LEU A 80 -3.05 1.48 3.15
CA LEU A 80 -3.29 0.07 3.50
C LEU A 80 -4.25 -0.06 4.71
N ILE A 81 -4.09 0.78 5.73
CA ILE A 81 -5.00 0.82 6.89
C ILE A 81 -6.41 1.21 6.45
N MET A 82 -6.55 2.23 5.60
CA MET A 82 -7.87 2.62 5.06
C MET A 82 -8.47 1.50 4.20
N GLY A 83 -7.65 0.82 3.39
CA GLY A 83 -8.06 -0.37 2.64
C GLY A 83 -8.56 -1.49 3.54
N ILE A 84 -7.90 -1.74 4.68
CA ILE A 84 -8.38 -2.68 5.70
C ILE A 84 -9.77 -2.26 6.19
N ILE A 85 -9.90 -1.05 6.70
CA ILE A 85 -11.13 -0.58 7.34
C ILE A 85 -12.31 -0.60 6.36
N MET A 86 -12.08 -0.13 5.14
CA MET A 86 -13.15 0.09 4.18
C MET A 86 -13.48 -1.17 3.38
N VAL A 87 -12.47 -1.94 2.96
CA VAL A 87 -12.65 -3.00 1.95
C VAL A 87 -12.44 -4.40 2.52
N HIS A 88 -11.37 -4.61 3.30
CA HIS A 88 -10.91 -5.98 3.61
C HIS A 88 -11.40 -6.53 4.95
N TYR A 89 -11.65 -5.68 5.94
CA TYR A 89 -12.12 -6.11 7.26
C TYR A 89 -13.44 -6.89 7.20
N PRO A 90 -14.45 -6.50 6.40
CA PRO A 90 -15.69 -7.28 6.26
C PRO A 90 -15.49 -8.69 5.69
N GLU A 91 -14.42 -8.91 4.92
CA GLU A 91 -14.09 -10.20 4.31
C GLU A 91 -13.27 -11.12 5.25
N GLY A 92 -12.93 -10.64 6.45
CA GLY A 92 -12.19 -11.40 7.45
C GLY A 92 -10.67 -11.42 7.21
N TRP A 93 -10.01 -12.52 7.59
CA TRP A 93 -8.54 -12.58 7.61
C TRP A 93 -7.92 -13.00 6.27
N PHE A 94 -8.47 -14.03 5.61
CA PHE A 94 -7.76 -14.79 4.58
C PHE A 94 -7.81 -14.14 3.19
N VAL A 95 -6.66 -14.07 2.53
CA VAL A 95 -6.52 -13.85 1.07
C VAL A 95 -6.40 -15.21 0.36
N VAL A 96 -5.72 -16.18 0.97
CA VAL A 96 -5.68 -17.59 0.53
C VAL A 96 -6.04 -18.51 1.71
N GLY A 97 -6.75 -19.62 1.43
CA GLY A 97 -7.14 -20.61 2.43
C GLY A 97 -8.62 -20.50 2.80
N GLY A 98 -8.92 -20.23 4.08
CA GLY A 98 -10.29 -20.22 4.62
C GLY A 98 -11.20 -19.06 4.17
N GLY A 99 -10.79 -18.26 3.19
CA GLY A 99 -11.50 -17.09 2.68
C GLY A 99 -10.78 -16.44 1.50
N ARG A 100 -11.24 -15.24 1.11
CA ARG A 100 -10.66 -14.42 0.05
C ARG A 100 -10.73 -12.94 0.43
N ASN A 101 -9.89 -12.11 -0.18
CA ASN A 101 -9.94 -10.65 -0.07
C ASN A 101 -9.81 -10.08 1.36
N GLY A 102 -9.34 -10.88 2.33
CA GLY A 102 -9.19 -10.48 3.72
C GLY A 102 -7.95 -9.63 4.03
N VAL A 103 -7.70 -9.43 5.32
CA VAL A 103 -6.72 -8.48 5.87
C VAL A 103 -5.25 -8.94 5.79
N GLU A 104 -4.96 -10.24 5.72
CA GLU A 104 -3.61 -10.79 5.96
C GLU A 104 -2.51 -10.17 5.09
N PHE A 105 -2.80 -9.87 3.82
CA PHE A 105 -1.81 -9.28 2.92
C PHE A 105 -1.52 -7.81 3.25
N ASN A 106 -2.53 -7.04 3.64
CA ASN A 106 -2.33 -5.66 4.10
C ASN A 106 -1.53 -5.64 5.40
N PHE A 107 -1.85 -6.55 6.34
CA PHE A 107 -1.09 -6.73 7.57
C PHE A 107 0.39 -7.01 7.25
N LEU A 108 0.68 -7.97 6.37
CA LEU A 108 2.05 -8.27 5.95
C LEU A 108 2.76 -7.03 5.37
N LEU A 109 2.13 -6.34 4.41
CA LEU A 109 2.74 -5.18 3.77
C LEU A 109 3.04 -4.03 4.74
N ILE A 110 2.16 -3.78 5.72
CA ILE A 110 2.38 -2.76 6.75
C ILE A 110 3.66 -3.08 7.53
N PHE A 111 3.83 -4.32 7.98
CA PHE A 111 5.01 -4.71 8.76
C PHE A 111 6.29 -4.78 7.91
N VAL A 112 6.20 -5.15 6.64
CA VAL A 112 7.34 -5.07 5.72
C VAL A 112 7.77 -3.62 5.50
N LEU A 113 6.83 -2.68 5.32
CA LEU A 113 7.12 -1.26 5.21
C LEU A 113 7.76 -0.70 6.49
N LEU A 114 7.29 -1.12 7.67
CA LEU A 114 7.93 -0.77 8.95
C LEU A 114 9.36 -1.31 9.03
N ALA A 115 9.61 -2.55 8.60
CA ALA A 115 10.96 -3.12 8.55
C ALA A 115 11.88 -2.38 7.55
N ILE A 116 11.34 -1.92 6.41
CA ILE A 116 12.06 -1.07 5.45
C ILE A 116 12.39 0.31 6.06
N MET A 117 11.46 0.89 6.83
CA MET A 117 11.65 2.20 7.49
C MET A 117 12.68 2.14 8.63
N PHE A 118 12.74 1.01 9.33
CA PHE A 118 13.55 0.81 10.53
C PHE A 118 14.38 -0.48 10.43
N PRO A 119 15.37 -0.55 9.51
CA PRO A 119 16.15 -1.77 9.28
C PRO A 119 16.94 -2.25 10.51
N GLU A 120 17.25 -1.34 11.45
CA GLU A 120 17.94 -1.64 12.71
C GLU A 120 16.98 -1.65 13.92
N GLY A 121 15.67 -1.62 13.70
CA GLY A 121 14.64 -1.49 14.73
C GLY A 121 14.30 -0.05 15.15
N ILE A 122 13.15 0.09 15.81
CA ILE A 122 12.51 1.39 16.15
C ILE A 122 13.29 2.16 17.23
N ASN A 123 13.94 1.43 18.14
CA ASN A 123 14.66 1.99 19.29
C ASN A 123 16.18 2.01 19.10
N SER A 124 16.67 1.96 17.87
CA SER A 124 18.12 1.96 17.61
C SER A 124 18.74 3.30 18.05
N LYS A 125 19.23 3.33 19.30
CA LYS A 125 20.22 4.30 19.80
C LYS A 125 21.61 4.06 19.17
N LEU A 126 21.70 3.36 18.04
CA LEU A 126 22.92 2.89 17.42
C LEU A 126 23.03 3.47 16.01
N SER A 127 23.50 4.71 15.91
CA SER A 127 24.42 5.19 14.87
C SER A 127 24.75 6.68 15.09
N LYS A 128 25.24 7.02 16.29
CA LYS A 128 26.26 8.07 16.44
C LYS A 128 27.52 7.37 16.95
N LYS A 129 28.25 6.73 16.04
CA LYS A 129 29.66 6.42 16.21
C LYS A 129 30.32 6.46 14.85
#